data_AF-A0A094PPA8-F1
#
_entry.id   AF-A0A094PPA8-F1
#
_cell.length_a   1.000
_cell.length_b   1.000
_cell.length_c   1.000
_cell.angle_alpha   90.00
_cell.angle_beta   90.00
_cell.angle_gamma   90.00
#
_symmetry.space_group_name_H-M   'P 1'
#
loop_
_entity.id
_entity.type
_entity.pdbx_description
1 polymer ?
#
loop_
_entity_poly.entity_id
_entity_poly.type
_entity_poly.pdbx_seq_one_letter_code
_entity_poly.pdbx_strand_id
1 'polypeptide(L)'
;VGYALVCTDPVAYDEWLAKVAKKLTRRVFIRLVTFRLTARSRKFYRLRFLDSLTVWKSRKRLPIDVGAHVHMNIKEGERSGAVALALLGHIDHVCRDHGVTSWIGEINASLGSRERALARVLGEIIAIEPNRTFTDLVGHPVNRLTVRRDL
;
A
#
# COMPACT_ATOMS: atom_id res chain seq x y z
N VAL A 1 1.47 18.75 4.50
CA VAL A 1 2.56 18.06 3.77
C VAL A 1 2.50 16.56 4.10
N GLY A 2 2.75 15.68 3.13
CA GLY A 2 2.51 14.22 3.27
C GLY A 2 3.46 13.49 4.23
N TYR A 3 3.46 12.15 4.16
CA TYR A 3 4.45 11.32 4.85
C TYR A 3 4.95 10.20 3.92
N ALA A 4 6.16 9.71 4.21
CA ALA A 4 6.71 8.48 3.66
C ALA A 4 7.22 7.60 4.80
N LEU A 5 6.94 6.30 4.72
CA LEU A 5 7.52 5.26 5.54
C LEU A 5 8.34 4.39 4.59
N VAL A 6 9.64 4.29 4.85
CA VAL A 6 10.58 3.52 4.03
C VAL A 6 11.13 2.39 4.90
N CYS A 7 10.96 1.16 4.44
CA CYS A 7 11.53 -0.01 5.08
C CYS A 7 12.58 -0.63 4.16
N THR A 8 13.84 -0.48 4.54
CA THR A 8 15.02 -0.95 3.78
C THR A 8 15.48 -2.34 4.22
N ASP A 9 14.72 -2.99 5.10
CA ASP A 9 14.93 -4.38 5.53
C ASP A 9 13.66 -5.18 5.22
N PRO A 10 13.55 -5.75 4.00
CA PRO A 10 12.36 -6.49 3.60
C PRO A 10 12.15 -7.77 4.42
N VAL A 11 13.22 -8.37 4.95
CA VAL A 11 13.13 -9.58 5.77
C VAL A 11 12.50 -9.26 7.11
N ALA A 12 13.01 -8.24 7.82
CA ALA A 12 12.42 -7.79 9.08
C ALA A 12 10.97 -7.30 8.89
N TYR A 13 10.68 -6.67 7.75
CA TYR A 13 9.32 -6.27 7.40
C TYR A 13 8.38 -7.46 7.30
N ASP A 14 8.76 -8.52 6.57
CA ASP A 14 7.91 -9.69 6.37
C ASP A 14 7.68 -10.46 7.68
N GLU A 15 8.72 -10.59 8.52
CA GLU A 15 8.60 -11.18 9.86
C GLU A 15 7.64 -10.38 10.76
N TRP A 16 7.80 -9.05 10.78
CA TRP A 16 6.93 -8.15 11.53
C TRP A 16 5.49 -8.24 11.01
N LEU A 17 5.29 -8.22 9.70
CA LEU A 17 3.99 -8.28 9.06
C LEU A 17 3.28 -9.59 9.39
N ALA A 18 3.97 -10.72 9.35
CA ALA A 18 3.43 -12.02 9.72
C ALA A 18 2.94 -12.04 11.18
N LYS A 19 3.74 -11.48 12.10
CA LYS A 19 3.39 -11.37 13.53
C LYS A 19 2.16 -10.49 13.75
N VAL A 20 2.10 -9.32 13.11
CA VAL A 20 0.98 -8.37 13.22
C VAL A 20 -0.29 -8.95 12.60
N ALA A 21 -0.18 -9.56 11.41
CA ALA A 21 -1.28 -10.22 10.73
C ALA A 21 -1.89 -11.32 11.60
N LYS A 22 -1.07 -12.20 12.20
CA LYS A 22 -1.54 -13.26 13.11
C LYS A 22 -2.30 -12.68 14.31
N LYS A 23 -1.78 -11.60 14.91
CA LYS A 23 -2.42 -10.93 16.06
C LYS A 23 -3.76 -10.31 15.68
N LEU A 24 -3.83 -9.64 14.52
CA LEU A 24 -5.05 -9.03 14.02
C LEU A 24 -6.10 -10.10 13.70
N THR A 25 -5.75 -11.14 12.93
CA THR A 25 -6.64 -12.24 12.57
C THR A 25 -7.25 -12.88 13.82
N ARG A 26 -6.43 -13.18 14.84
CA ARG A 26 -6.93 -13.76 16.10
C ARG A 26 -7.95 -12.84 16.79
N ARG A 27 -7.67 -11.53 16.87
CA ARG A 27 -8.59 -10.57 17.50
C ARG A 27 -9.90 -10.43 16.75
N VAL A 28 -9.84 -10.38 15.42
CA VAL A 28 -11.04 -10.29 14.57
C VAL A 28 -11.87 -11.55 14.67
N PHE A 29 -11.24 -12.73 14.63
CA PHE A 29 -11.91 -14.02 14.76
C PHE A 29 -12.65 -14.16 16.10
N ILE A 30 -11.98 -13.83 17.22
CA ILE A 30 -12.63 -13.87 18.55
C ILE A 30 -13.85 -12.94 18.60
N ARG A 31 -13.77 -11.72 18.06
CA ARG A 31 -14.90 -10.78 18.05
C ARG A 31 -16.02 -11.19 17.10
N LEU A 32 -15.70 -11.87 15.99
CA LEU A 32 -16.68 -12.49 15.10
C LEU A 32 -17.47 -13.59 15.82
N VAL A 33 -16.78 -14.54 16.45
CA VAL A 33 -17.41 -15.70 17.12
C VAL A 33 -18.20 -15.29 18.37
N THR A 34 -17.76 -14.24 19.07
CA THR A 34 -18.48 -13.69 20.23
C THR A 34 -19.61 -12.73 19.87
N PHE A 35 -19.96 -12.58 18.58
CA PHE A 35 -20.98 -11.66 18.07
C PHE A 35 -20.81 -10.18 18.49
N ARG A 36 -19.59 -9.78 18.87
CA ARG A 36 -19.27 -8.42 19.35
C ARG A 36 -18.95 -7.43 18.22
N LEU A 37 -19.34 -7.72 16.99
CA LEU A 37 -19.11 -6.86 15.83
C LEU A 37 -20.42 -6.35 15.26
N THR A 38 -20.50 -5.03 15.09
CA THR A 38 -21.60 -4.38 14.36
C THR A 38 -21.65 -4.85 12.91
N ALA A 39 -22.80 -4.66 12.24
CA ALA A 39 -22.92 -4.96 10.81
C ALA A 39 -21.86 -4.21 9.97
N ARG A 40 -21.58 -2.94 10.32
CA ARG A 40 -20.54 -2.12 9.67
C ARG A 40 -19.14 -2.73 9.86
N SER A 41 -18.79 -3.13 11.08
CA SER A 41 -17.49 -3.77 11.34
C SER A 41 -17.35 -5.12 10.64
N ARG A 42 -18.41 -5.93 10.58
CA ARG A 42 -18.42 -7.20 9.84
C ARG A 42 -18.18 -6.96 8.34
N LYS A 43 -18.87 -5.99 7.74
CA LYS A 43 -18.66 -5.57 6.35
C LYS A 43 -17.19 -5.16 6.13
N PHE A 44 -16.67 -4.27 6.98
CA PHE A 44 -15.29 -3.80 6.90
C PHE A 44 -14.27 -4.96 6.91
N TYR A 45 -14.35 -5.88 7.87
CA TYR A 45 -13.39 -6.99 7.94
C TYR A 45 -13.54 -7.99 6.80
N ARG A 46 -14.77 -8.21 6.29
CA ARG A 46 -14.98 -9.01 5.08
C ARG A 46 -14.29 -8.40 3.87
N LEU A 47 -14.45 -7.09 3.65
CA LEU A 47 -13.78 -6.38 2.55
C LEU A 47 -12.26 -6.42 2.73
N ARG A 48 -11.77 -6.21 3.95
CA ARG A 48 -10.33 -6.26 4.26
C ARG A 48 -9.73 -7.64 3.98
N PHE A 49 -10.48 -8.70 4.25
CA PHE A 49 -10.08 -10.06 3.91
C PHE A 49 -9.99 -10.27 2.38
N LEU A 50 -10.99 -9.83 1.62
CA LEU A 50 -10.97 -9.91 0.15
C LEU A 50 -9.80 -9.13 -0.47
N ASP A 51 -9.52 -7.94 0.06
CA ASP A 51 -8.37 -7.13 -0.37
C ASP A 51 -7.05 -7.83 -0.02
N SER A 52 -6.95 -8.45 1.16
CA SER A 52 -5.76 -9.21 1.57
C SER A 52 -5.52 -10.43 0.67
N LEU A 53 -6.58 -11.14 0.27
CA LEU A 53 -6.48 -12.22 -0.72
C LEU A 53 -6.01 -11.72 -2.08
N THR A 54 -6.45 -10.53 -2.47
CA THR A 54 -6.05 -9.90 -3.73
C THR A 54 -4.56 -9.54 -3.69
N VAL A 55 -4.10 -8.88 -2.61
CA VAL A 55 -2.68 -8.57 -2.37
C VAL A 55 -1.84 -9.84 -2.37
N TRP A 56 -2.28 -10.87 -1.66
CA TRP A 56 -1.51 -12.12 -1.56
C TRP A 56 -1.34 -12.78 -2.94
N LYS A 57 -2.37 -12.75 -3.79
CA LYS A 57 -2.29 -13.27 -5.16
C LYS A 57 -1.42 -12.41 -6.07
N SER A 58 -1.40 -11.10 -5.89
CA SER A 58 -0.58 -10.20 -6.72
C SER A 58 0.88 -10.16 -6.26
N ARG A 59 1.16 -10.20 -4.95
CA ARG A 59 2.52 -10.30 -4.39
C ARG A 59 3.32 -11.48 -4.94
N LYS A 60 2.68 -12.62 -5.19
CA LYS A 60 3.33 -13.77 -5.85
C LYS A 60 3.86 -13.49 -7.26
N ARG A 61 3.42 -12.39 -7.87
CA ARG A 61 3.81 -11.94 -9.21
C ARG A 61 4.69 -10.69 -9.18
N LEU A 62 4.89 -10.10 -8.00
CA LEU A 62 5.77 -8.94 -7.86
C LEU A 62 7.22 -9.41 -7.89
N PRO A 63 8.14 -8.59 -8.41
CA PRO A 63 9.57 -8.89 -8.41
C PRO A 63 10.06 -9.13 -6.96
N ILE A 64 10.92 -10.15 -6.78
CA ILE A 64 11.47 -10.55 -5.48
C ILE A 64 12.76 -9.76 -5.15
N ASP A 65 13.33 -9.07 -6.14
CA ASP A 65 14.62 -8.36 -6.13
C ASP A 65 14.54 -6.92 -5.62
N VAL A 66 13.64 -6.64 -4.68
CA VAL A 66 13.35 -5.26 -4.26
C VAL A 66 13.99 -4.99 -2.91
N GLY A 67 14.87 -3.98 -2.84
CA GLY A 67 15.61 -3.71 -1.62
C GLY A 67 14.85 -2.87 -0.58
N ALA A 68 13.72 -2.24 -0.94
CA ALA A 68 12.89 -1.52 0.03
C ALA A 68 11.39 -1.54 -0.27
N HIS A 69 10.59 -1.48 0.79
CA HIS A 69 9.15 -1.27 0.76
C HIS A 69 8.78 0.13 1.24
N VAL A 70 7.96 0.82 0.45
CA VAL A 70 7.59 2.22 0.71
C VAL A 70 6.09 2.36 0.85
N HIS A 71 5.67 3.10 1.86
CA HIS A 71 4.29 3.56 1.98
C HIS A 71 4.28 5.08 2.08
N MET A 72 3.52 5.72 1.20
CA MET A 72 3.47 7.18 1.13
C MET A 72 2.04 7.68 1.01
N ASN A 73 1.80 8.88 1.53
CA ASN A 73 0.51 9.55 1.37
C ASN A 73 0.68 11.06 1.36
N ILE A 74 -0.13 11.74 0.55
CA ILE A 74 -0.17 13.21 0.46
C ILE A 74 -1.59 13.65 0.82
N LYS A 75 -1.66 14.58 1.78
CA LYS A 75 -2.91 15.23 2.20
C LYS A 75 -3.63 15.80 0.99
N GLU A 76 -4.94 15.60 0.90
CA GLU A 76 -5.74 15.91 -0.28
C GLU A 76 -5.54 17.32 -0.84
N GLY A 77 -5.59 18.36 0.00
CA GLY A 77 -5.37 19.76 -0.41
C GLY A 77 -3.92 20.13 -0.78
N GLU A 78 -2.97 19.21 -0.60
CA GLU A 78 -1.53 19.41 -0.86
C GLU A 78 -1.05 18.58 -2.06
N ARG A 79 -1.96 17.88 -2.75
CA ARG A 79 -1.61 17.00 -3.86
C ARG A 79 -1.20 17.81 -5.08
N SER A 80 0.10 17.90 -5.32
CA SER A 80 0.67 18.45 -6.54
C SER A 80 1.81 17.57 -7.04
N GLY A 81 2.15 17.69 -8.33
CA GLY A 81 3.29 16.98 -8.91
C GLY A 81 4.60 17.32 -8.20
N ALA A 82 4.79 18.58 -7.80
CA ALA A 82 5.98 19.02 -7.07
C ALA A 82 6.10 18.37 -5.69
N VAL A 83 5.00 18.28 -4.94
CA VAL A 83 4.99 17.61 -3.62
C VAL A 83 5.24 16.10 -3.76
N ALA A 84 4.67 15.47 -4.79
CA ALA A 84 4.93 14.07 -5.08
C ALA A 84 6.41 13.84 -5.43
N LEU A 85 7.00 14.67 -6.31
CA LEU A 85 8.42 14.57 -6.68
C LEU A 85 9.35 14.81 -5.49
N ALA A 86 9.06 15.78 -4.62
CA ALA A 86 9.84 16.02 -3.42
C ALA A 86 9.81 14.82 -2.46
N LEU A 87 8.63 14.21 -2.29
CA LEU A 87 8.46 13.02 -1.45
C LEU A 87 9.22 11.82 -2.02
N LEU A 88 9.16 11.62 -3.34
CA LEU A 88 9.93 10.59 -4.02
C LEU A 88 11.43 10.84 -3.92
N GLY A 89 11.90 12.07 -4.10
CA GLY A 89 13.31 12.41 -3.93
C GLY A 89 13.82 12.09 -2.52
N HIS A 90 13.00 12.33 -1.49
CA HIS A 90 13.32 11.94 -0.12
C HIS A 90 13.37 10.41 0.05
N ILE A 91 12.40 9.68 -0.50
CA ILE A 91 12.40 8.20 -0.49
C ILE A 91 13.65 7.66 -1.19
N ASP A 92 13.95 8.17 -2.38
CA ASP A 92 15.10 7.76 -3.19
C ASP A 92 16.41 8.01 -2.43
N HIS A 93 16.54 9.15 -1.76
CA HIS A 93 17.69 9.46 -0.91
C HIS A 93 17.84 8.47 0.25
N VAL A 94 16.77 8.20 1.01
CA VAL A 94 16.79 7.24 2.13
C VAL A 94 17.19 5.85 1.65
N CYS A 95 16.66 5.39 0.52
CA CYS A 95 17.02 4.09 -0.04
C CYS A 95 18.50 4.03 -0.46
N ARG A 96 19.02 5.06 -1.14
CA ARG A 96 20.44 5.11 -1.52
C ARG A 96 21.36 5.13 -0.31
N ASP A 97 21.01 5.86 0.74
CA ASP A 97 21.77 5.92 1.99
C ASP A 97 21.86 4.55 2.70
N HIS A 98 20.89 3.66 2.44
CA HIS A 98 20.87 2.29 2.97
C HIS A 98 21.37 1.24 1.96
N GLY A 99 21.99 1.67 0.85
CA GLY A 99 22.58 0.77 -0.15
C GLY A 99 21.56 -0.01 -0.99
N VAL A 100 20.31 0.43 -1.02
CA VAL A 100 19.24 -0.18 -1.82
C VAL A 100 19.25 0.42 -3.23
N THR A 101 18.96 -0.40 -4.25
CA THR A 101 18.96 0.00 -5.68
C THR A 101 17.56 0.14 -6.27
N SER A 102 16.53 -0.35 -5.59
CA SER A 102 15.13 -0.30 -6.05
C SER A 102 14.16 -0.36 -4.87
N TRP A 103 12.97 0.21 -5.06
CA TRP A 103 11.89 0.11 -4.09
C TRP A 103 10.53 -0.15 -4.74
N ILE A 104 9.63 -0.77 -3.97
CA ILE A 104 8.21 -0.92 -4.31
C ILE A 104 7.36 -0.12 -3.34
N GLY A 105 6.35 0.59 -3.85
CA GLY A 105 5.38 1.30 -3.03
C GLY A 105 3.93 1.10 -3.47
N GLU A 106 3.02 1.16 -2.49
CA GLU A 106 1.58 1.07 -2.72
C GLU A 106 0.91 2.44 -2.57
N ILE A 107 0.11 2.83 -3.57
CA ILE A 107 -0.61 4.11 -3.59
C ILE A 107 -2.08 3.87 -3.89
N ASN A 108 -2.97 4.57 -3.20
CA ASN A 108 -4.40 4.54 -3.52
C ASN A 108 -4.73 5.66 -4.52
N ALA A 109 -5.40 5.30 -5.61
CA ALA A 109 -5.82 6.22 -6.66
C ALA A 109 -7.28 5.97 -7.02
N SER A 110 -8.06 7.03 -7.20
CA SER A 110 -9.43 6.91 -7.67
C SER A 110 -9.46 6.22 -9.05
N LEU A 111 -10.48 5.40 -9.30
CA LEU A 111 -10.68 4.78 -10.61
C LEU A 111 -10.79 5.86 -11.70
N GLY A 112 -10.07 5.68 -12.81
CA GLY A 112 -10.01 6.69 -13.89
C GLY A 112 -9.02 7.82 -13.65
N SER A 113 -8.25 7.81 -12.55
CA SER A 113 -7.03 8.60 -12.45
C SER A 113 -6.10 8.28 -13.64
N ARG A 114 -5.43 9.30 -14.19
CA ARG A 114 -4.56 9.11 -15.37
C ARG A 114 -3.33 8.30 -14.98
N GLU A 115 -3.43 6.97 -15.04
CA GLU A 115 -2.37 6.00 -14.71
C GLU A 115 -1.05 6.35 -15.42
N ARG A 116 -1.11 6.74 -16.70
CA ARG A 116 0.06 7.23 -17.46
C ARG A 116 0.71 8.48 -16.86
N ALA A 117 -0.07 9.40 -16.30
CA ALA A 117 0.47 10.59 -15.65
C ALA A 117 1.09 10.26 -14.30
N LEU A 118 0.49 9.31 -13.56
CA LEU A 118 1.00 8.80 -12.30
C LEU A 118 2.31 8.02 -12.51
N ALA A 119 2.40 7.17 -13.53
CA ALA A 119 3.60 6.42 -13.86
C ALA A 119 4.79 7.33 -14.18
N ARG A 120 4.56 8.45 -14.89
CA ARG A 120 5.63 9.44 -15.19
C ARG A 120 6.25 10.06 -13.95
N VAL A 121 5.49 10.17 -12.85
CA VAL A 121 5.96 10.77 -11.61
C VAL A 121 6.52 9.70 -10.69
N LEU A 122 5.76 8.62 -10.48
CA LEU A 122 6.00 7.64 -9.42
C LEU A 122 6.98 6.52 -9.83
N GLY A 123 7.02 6.15 -11.10
CA GLY A 123 7.74 4.97 -11.60
C GLY A 123 6.83 4.00 -12.34
N GLU A 124 7.32 2.80 -12.59
CA GLU A 124 6.58 1.77 -13.30
C GLU A 124 5.40 1.25 -12.45
N ILE A 125 4.18 1.28 -12.98
CA ILE A 125 3.02 0.66 -12.33
C ILE A 125 3.01 -0.82 -12.71
N ILE A 126 3.40 -1.68 -11.77
CA ILE A 126 3.53 -3.12 -11.99
C ILE A 126 2.28 -3.92 -11.57
N ALA A 127 1.38 -3.31 -10.80
CA ALA A 127 0.09 -3.91 -10.50
C ALA A 127 -0.99 -2.87 -10.19
N ILE A 128 -2.23 -3.18 -10.57
CA ILE A 128 -3.42 -2.39 -10.29
C ILE A 128 -4.49 -3.32 -9.75
N GLU A 129 -4.91 -3.12 -8.52
CA GLU A 129 -5.99 -3.91 -7.93
C GLU A 129 -7.06 -3.04 -7.27
N PRO A 130 -8.34 -3.48 -7.25
CA PRO A 130 -9.35 -2.77 -6.50
C PRO A 130 -9.05 -2.79 -5.00
N ASN A 131 -9.22 -1.64 -4.34
CA ASN A 131 -9.21 -1.53 -2.89
C ASN A 131 -10.66 -1.40 -2.39
N ARG A 132 -11.29 -2.55 -2.12
CA ARG A 132 -12.73 -2.61 -1.80
C ARG A 132 -13.03 -1.99 -0.45
N THR A 133 -12.13 -2.20 0.51
CA THR A 133 -12.24 -1.60 1.85
C THR A 133 -12.24 -0.09 1.74
N PHE A 134 -11.30 0.49 0.99
CA PHE A 134 -11.22 1.94 0.89
C PHE A 134 -12.35 2.51 0.04
N THR A 135 -12.71 1.84 -1.06
CA THR A 135 -13.90 2.16 -1.87
C THR A 135 -15.17 2.27 -1.02
N ASP A 136 -15.39 1.32 -0.11
CA ASP A 136 -16.54 1.35 0.80
C ASP A 136 -16.50 2.53 1.80
N LEU A 137 -15.31 2.94 2.23
CA LEU A 137 -15.14 4.06 3.16
C LEU A 137 -15.35 5.42 2.50
N VAL A 138 -14.94 5.59 1.24
CA VAL A 138 -14.99 6.88 0.53
C VAL A 138 -16.18 7.03 -0.41
N GLY A 139 -16.92 5.94 -0.66
CA GLY A 139 -18.14 5.96 -1.48
C GLY A 139 -17.90 6.06 -2.99
N HIS A 140 -16.65 6.01 -3.44
CA HIS A 140 -16.29 5.99 -4.86
C HIS A 140 -15.20 4.93 -5.12
N PRO A 141 -15.11 4.38 -6.35
CA PRO A 141 -14.12 3.36 -6.67
C PRO A 141 -12.68 3.84 -6.49
N VAL A 142 -11.87 3.02 -5.80
CA VAL A 142 -10.45 3.24 -5.56
C VAL A 142 -9.65 1.99 -5.93
N ASN A 143 -8.58 2.19 -6.70
CA ASN A 143 -7.57 1.18 -6.97
C ASN A 143 -6.36 1.40 -6.06
N ARG A 144 -5.72 0.31 -5.67
CA ARG A 144 -4.34 0.29 -5.19
C ARG A 144 -3.44 0.05 -6.39
N LEU A 145 -2.49 0.96 -6.58
CA LEU A 145 -1.42 0.87 -7.55
C LEU A 145 -0.17 0.40 -6.81
N THR A 146 0.50 -0.61 -7.34
CA THR A 146 1.83 -1.01 -6.92
C THR A 146 2.82 -0.44 -7.91
N VAL A 147 3.76 0.37 -7.41
CA VAL A 147 4.78 1.04 -8.20
C VAL A 147 6.13 0.43 -7.89
N ARG A 148 6.93 0.16 -8.92
CA ARG A 148 8.37 -0.11 -8.82
C ARG A 148 9.13 1.13 -9.28
N ARG A 149 10.20 1.43 -8.57
CA ARG A 149 11.15 2.45 -8.97
C ARG A 149 12.57 1.97 -8.73
N ASP A 150 13.39 2.09 -9.77
CA ASP A 150 14.83 1.90 -9.70
C ASP A 150 15.51 3.26 -9.41
N LEU A 151 16.64 3.24 -8.70
CA LEU A 151 17.30 4.41 -8.12
C LEU A 151 18.51 4.92 -8.89
#